data_AF-A0A286EDZ0-F1
#
_entry.id   AF-A0A286EDZ0-F1
#
_cell.length_a   1.000
_cell.length_b   1.000
_cell.length_c   1.000
_cell.angle_alpha   90.00
_cell.angle_beta   90.00
_cell.angle_gamma   90.00
#
_symmetry.space_group_name_H-M   'P 1'
#
loop_
_entity.id
_entity.type
_entity.pdbx_description
1 polymer ?
#
loop_
_entity_poly.entity_id
_entity_poly.type
_entity_poly.pdbx_seq_one_letter_code
_entity_poly.pdbx_strand_id
1 'polypeptide(L)'
;KLIAPMIYQNTMTSAFFETWFEQCLLPILNKKSVIILDNARFHRMGILREMAHKWGHKILPLAPYSPELNPIERTWANIKRYMRAILPSGRHFTDTLVSYSYFN
;
A
#
# COMPACT_ATOMS: atom_id res chain seq x y z
N LYS A 1 5.43 11.01 -0.23
CA LYS A 1 6.38 9.90 -0.46
C LYS A 1 5.68 8.59 -0.14
N LEU A 2 5.72 7.61 -1.05
CA LEU A 2 5.24 6.25 -0.75
C LEU A 2 6.30 5.51 0.07
N ILE A 3 5.85 4.63 0.96
CA ILE A 3 6.72 3.80 1.79
C ILE A 3 6.47 2.32 1.46
N ALA A 4 7.54 1.55 1.33
CA ALA A 4 7.52 0.15 0.85
C ALA A 4 6.65 -0.09 -0.41
N PRO A 5 6.71 0.77 -1.46
CA PRO A 5 5.95 0.52 -2.67
C PRO A 5 6.40 -0.80 -3.32
N MET A 6 5.45 -1.60 -3.81
CA MET A 6 5.74 -2.84 -4.51
C MET A 6 4.84 -2.98 -5.73
N ILE A 7 5.45 -3.27 -6.88
CA ILE A 7 4.76 -3.66 -8.10
C ILE A 7 4.96 -5.17 -8.23
N TYR A 8 3.86 -5.90 -8.40
CA TYR A 8 3.91 -7.35 -8.59
C TYR A 8 2.89 -7.75 -9.67
N GLN A 9 3.12 -8.92 -10.26
CA GLN A 9 2.20 -9.54 -11.19
C GLN A 9 1.40 -10.62 -10.45
N ASN A 10 0.17 -10.88 -10.90
CA ASN A 10 -0.83 -11.79 -10.31
C ASN A 10 -1.75 -11.15 -9.25
N THR A 11 -2.68 -11.96 -8.73
CA THR A 11 -3.69 -11.54 -7.74
C THR A 11 -3.10 -11.51 -6.33
N MET A 12 -3.46 -10.50 -5.53
CA MET A 12 -3.07 -10.42 -4.12
C MET A 12 -3.59 -11.64 -3.33
N THR A 13 -2.70 -12.27 -2.56
CA THR A 13 -3.07 -13.32 -1.60
C THR A 13 -2.72 -12.89 -0.19
N SER A 14 -3.35 -13.50 0.82
CA SER A 14 -3.01 -13.21 2.23
C SER A 14 -1.54 -13.50 2.53
N ALA A 15 -1.00 -14.61 2.03
CA ALA A 15 0.40 -15.00 2.24
C ALA A 15 1.39 -14.00 1.62
N PHE A 16 1.09 -13.50 0.41
CA PHE A 16 1.91 -12.48 -0.22
C PHE A 16 1.83 -11.16 0.54
N PHE A 17 0.63 -10.73 0.90
CA PHE A 17 0.44 -9.49 1.66
C PHE A 17 1.15 -9.54 3.01
N GLU A 18 1.05 -10.64 3.74
CA GLU A 18 1.71 -10.84 5.04
C GLU A 18 3.23 -10.82 4.91
N THR A 19 3.77 -11.51 3.90
CA THR A 19 5.22 -11.46 3.59
C THR A 19 5.67 -10.03 3.31
N TRP A 20 4.96 -9.28 2.48
CA TRP A 20 5.27 -7.88 2.21
C TRP A 20 5.14 -7.00 3.47
N PHE A 21 4.09 -7.23 4.26
CA PHE A 21 3.84 -6.48 5.48
C PHE A 21 5.01 -6.64 6.46
N GLU A 22 5.42 -7.88 6.73
CA GLU A 22 6.48 -8.20 7.68
C GLU A 22 7.89 -7.87 7.16
N GLN A 23 8.18 -8.17 5.90
CA GLN A 23 9.54 -8.08 5.36
C GLN A 23 9.84 -6.74 4.68
N CYS A 24 8.81 -5.99 4.26
CA CYS A 24 9.00 -4.72 3.56
C CYS A 24 8.46 -3.52 4.35
N LEU A 25 7.22 -3.58 4.84
CA LEU A 25 6.60 -2.43 5.51
C LEU A 25 7.10 -2.24 6.95
N LEU A 26 7.01 -3.25 7.81
CA LEU A 26 7.39 -3.10 9.23
C LEU A 26 8.85 -2.64 9.44
N PRO A 27 9.85 -3.15 8.71
CA PRO A 27 11.26 -2.77 8.92
C PRO A 27 11.57 -1.29 8.66
N ILE A 28 10.77 -0.62 7.83
CA ILE A 28 11.00 0.79 7.48
C ILE A 28 10.27 1.77 8.42
N LEU A 29 9.36 1.28 9.28
CA LEU A 29 8.63 2.09 10.24
C LEU A 29 9.49 2.37 11.48
N ASN A 30 10.31 3.43 11.41
CA ASN A 30 11.23 3.82 12.49
C ASN A 30 10.58 4.43 13.74
N LYS A 31 9.26 4.64 13.73
CA LYS A 31 8.49 5.20 14.84
C LYS A 31 7.26 4.35 15.10
N LYS A 32 6.87 4.23 16.37
CA LYS A 32 5.59 3.63 16.75
C LYS A 32 4.47 4.31 15.98
N SER A 33 3.69 3.52 15.27
CA SER A 33 2.76 3.99 14.24
C SER A 33 1.43 3.24 14.35
N VAL A 34 0.37 3.90 13.90
CA VAL A 34 -0.92 3.27 13.65
C VAL A 34 -1.03 3.01 12.15
N ILE A 35 -1.20 1.74 11.78
CA ILE A 35 -1.34 1.29 10.41
C ILE A 35 -2.83 1.15 10.12
N ILE A 36 -3.31 1.90 9.13
CA ILE A 36 -4.71 1.90 8.72
C ILE A 36 -4.87 0.93 7.56
N LEU A 37 -5.81 0.00 7.66
CA LEU A 37 -6.12 -0.99 6.61
C LEU A 37 -7.62 -0.99 6.33
N ASP A 38 -8.00 -1.23 5.08
CA ASP A 38 -9.39 -1.54 4.74
C ASP A 38 -9.73 -3.01 5.07
N ASN A 39 -10.97 -3.41 4.81
CA ASN A 39 -11.47 -4.75 5.13
C ASN A 39 -11.31 -5.75 3.96
N ALA A 40 -10.26 -5.61 3.14
CA ALA A 40 -9.97 -6.58 2.09
C ALA A 40 -9.84 -8.01 2.66
N ARG A 41 -10.39 -9.01 1.95
CA ARG A 41 -10.41 -10.41 2.43
C ARG A 41 -9.03 -10.99 2.76
N PHE A 42 -7.99 -10.52 2.08
CA PHE A 42 -6.62 -10.97 2.30
C PHE A 42 -5.96 -10.30 3.52
N HIS A 43 -6.55 -9.26 4.10
CA HIS A 43 -6.09 -8.66 5.35
C HIS A 43 -6.54 -9.50 6.55
N ARG A 44 -5.82 -10.60 6.84
CA ARG A 44 -6.08 -11.46 8.00
C ARG A 44 -5.72 -10.72 9.30
N MET A 45 -6.66 -9.93 9.82
CA MET A 45 -6.47 -8.98 10.93
C MET A 45 -5.80 -9.58 12.16
N GLY A 46 -6.07 -10.84 12.51
CA GLY A 46 -5.43 -11.52 13.64
C GLY A 46 -3.91 -11.60 13.46
N ILE A 47 -3.46 -12.16 12.35
CA ILE A 47 -2.05 -12.32 12.00
C ILE A 47 -1.36 -10.96 11.88
N LEU A 48 -1.99 -10.02 11.16
CA LEU A 48 -1.40 -8.70 10.95
C LEU A 48 -1.26 -7.92 12.27
N ARG A 49 -2.23 -8.01 13.18
CA ARG A 49 -2.16 -7.36 14.50
C ARG A 49 -1.03 -7.93 15.35
N GLU A 50 -0.85 -9.25 15.34
CA GLU A 50 0.27 -9.89 16.04
C GLU A 50 1.62 -9.43 15.49
N MET A 51 1.78 -9.43 14.16
CA MET A 51 2.99 -8.92 13.50
C MET A 51 3.24 -7.45 13.86
N ALA A 52 2.26 -6.58 13.68
CA ALA A 52 2.39 -5.16 14.01
C ALA A 52 2.74 -4.94 15.48
N HIS A 53 2.10 -5.67 16.39
CA HIS A 53 2.35 -5.56 17.83
C HIS A 53 3.78 -5.97 18.21
N LYS A 54 4.33 -7.05 17.63
CA LYS A 54 5.73 -7.47 17.83
C LYS A 54 6.72 -6.36 17.47
N TRP A 55 6.38 -5.55 16.46
CA TRP A 55 7.17 -4.40 16.01
C TRP A 55 6.81 -3.09 16.74
N GLY A 56 5.88 -3.11 17.71
CA GLY A 56 5.48 -1.93 18.48
C GLY A 56 4.49 -0.99 17.78
N HIS A 57 3.82 -1.47 16.71
CA HIS A 57 2.78 -0.75 15.97
C HIS A 57 1.39 -1.27 16.33
N LYS A 58 0.35 -0.54 15.90
CA LYS A 58 -1.05 -0.95 16.04
C LYS A 58 -1.73 -0.93 14.68
N ILE A 59 -2.72 -1.80 14.49
CA ILE A 59 -3.58 -1.78 13.29
C ILE A 59 -4.95 -1.23 13.64
N LEU A 60 -5.42 -0.27 12.84
CA LEU A 60 -6.77 0.28 12.89
C LEU A 60 -7.50 -0.07 11.58
N PRO A 61 -8.46 -1.01 11.59
CA PRO A 61 -9.28 -1.27 10.40
C PRO A 61 -10.24 -0.10 10.16
N LEU A 62 -10.48 0.24 8.90
CA LEU A 62 -11.49 1.22 8.51
C LEU A 62 -12.91 0.64 8.63
N ALA A 63 -13.88 1.54 8.81
CA ALA A 63 -15.28 1.19 8.68
C ALA A 63 -15.56 0.63 7.26
N PRO A 64 -16.43 -0.38 7.12
CA PRO A 64 -16.85 -0.87 5.81
C PRO A 64 -17.40 0.27 4.94
N TYR A 65 -17.03 0.27 3.66
CA TYR A 65 -17.51 1.23 2.66
C TYR A 65 -17.21 2.71 2.96
N SER A 66 -16.11 2.99 3.68
CA SER A 66 -15.63 4.35 3.96
C SER A 66 -14.34 4.73 3.20
N PRO A 67 -14.34 4.76 1.85
CA PRO A 67 -13.17 5.14 1.07
C PRO A 67 -12.73 6.59 1.30
N GLU A 68 -13.65 7.48 1.70
CA GLU A 68 -13.38 8.86 2.07
C GLU A 68 -12.43 8.99 3.27
N LEU A 69 -12.37 7.96 4.12
CA LEU A 69 -11.47 7.89 5.27
C LEU A 69 -10.11 7.30 4.93
N ASN A 70 -9.87 6.86 3.69
CA ASN A 70 -8.62 6.25 3.26
C ASN A 70 -7.75 7.24 2.46
N PRO A 71 -6.69 7.83 3.06
CA PRO A 71 -5.88 8.85 2.38
C PRO A 71 -5.17 8.37 1.11
N ILE A 72 -5.01 7.05 0.94
CA ILE A 72 -4.38 6.48 -0.26
C ILE A 72 -5.22 6.72 -1.52
N GLU A 73 -6.54 6.90 -1.41
CA GLU A 73 -7.43 7.12 -2.55
C GLU A 73 -7.07 8.38 -3.33
N ARG A 74 -6.78 9.48 -2.62
CA ARG A 74 -6.32 10.73 -3.23
C ARG A 74 -4.94 10.55 -3.89
N THR A 75 -4.07 9.74 -3.28
CA THR A 75 -2.75 9.43 -3.84
C THR A 75 -2.90 8.65 -5.15
N TRP A 76 -3.79 7.64 -5.20
CA TRP A 76 -4.10 6.90 -6.43
C TRP A 76 -4.76 7.76 -7.50
N ALA A 77 -5.63 8.70 -7.14
CA ALA A 77 -6.22 9.64 -8.09
C ALA A 77 -5.14 10.47 -8.80
N ASN A 78 -4.13 10.94 -8.05
CA ASN A 78 -3.00 11.70 -8.61
C ASN A 78 -2.10 10.84 -9.51
N ILE A 79 -1.75 9.62 -9.08
CA ILE A 79 -0.99 8.66 -9.89
C ILE A 79 -1.72 8.41 -11.22
N LYS A 80 -3.01 8.06 -11.18
CA LYS A 80 -3.80 7.81 -12.38
C LYS A 80 -3.87 9.02 -13.31
N ARG A 81 -3.97 10.24 -12.76
CA ARG A 81 -3.95 11.48 -13.54
C ARG A 81 -2.62 11.66 -14.27
N TYR A 82 -1.51 11.46 -13.58
CA TYR A 82 -0.17 11.53 -14.16
C TYR A 82 0.01 10.49 -15.27
N MET A 83 -0.38 9.23 -15.02
CA MET A 83 -0.27 8.15 -16.00
C MET A 83 -1.07 8.44 -17.28
N ARG A 84 -2.31 8.95 -17.16
CA ARG A 84 -3.13 9.32 -18.33
C ARG A 84 -2.47 10.37 -19.22
N ALA A 85 -1.68 11.28 -18.65
CA ALA A 85 -1.00 12.30 -19.42
C ALA A 85 0.22 11.76 -20.20
N ILE A 86 0.80 10.64 -19.76
CA ILE A 86 2.12 10.17 -20.23
C ILE A 86 2.05 8.87 -21.01
N LEU A 87 1.13 7.97 -20.68
CA LEU A 87 0.95 6.70 -21.40
C LEU A 87 0.71 6.87 -22.92
N PRO A 88 0.02 7.92 -23.41
CA PRO A 88 -0.11 8.13 -24.86
C PRO A 88 1.21 8.37 -25.59
N SER A 89 2.29 8.73 -24.89
CA SER A 89 3.62 8.97 -25.46
C SER A 89 4.41 7.69 -25.79
N GLY A 90 3.80 6.51 -25.71
CA GLY A 90 4.44 5.23 -26.07
C GLY A 90 5.35 4.64 -25.00
N ARG A 91 5.34 5.18 -23.77
CA ARG A 91 6.09 4.62 -22.65
C ARG A 91 5.41 3.36 -22.11
N HIS A 92 6.21 2.38 -21.68
CA HIS A 92 5.70 1.21 -20.98
C HIS A 92 5.04 1.62 -19.65
N PHE A 93 4.03 0.86 -19.23
CA PHE A 93 3.21 1.19 -18.07
C PHE A 93 4.03 1.28 -16.77
N THR A 94 4.91 0.29 -16.55
CA THR A 94 5.76 0.21 -15.36
C THR A 94 6.73 1.37 -15.28
N ASP A 95 7.35 1.73 -16.40
CA ASP A 95 8.37 2.78 -16.45
C ASP A 95 7.73 4.14 -16.16
N THR A 96 6.52 4.34 -16.70
CA THR A 96 5.72 5.53 -16.39
C THR A 96 5.37 5.59 -14.90
N LEU A 97 4.92 4.49 -14.32
CA LEU A 97 4.55 4.43 -12.90
C LEU A 97 5.74 4.72 -11.98
N VAL A 98 6.90 4.11 -12.25
CA VAL A 98 8.13 4.30 -11.47
C VAL A 98 8.70 5.72 -11.65
N SER A 99 8.51 6.35 -12.81
CA SER A 99 8.95 7.73 -13.03
C SER A 99 8.16 8.78 -12.22
N TYR A 100 7.02 8.42 -11.61
CA TYR A 100 6.24 9.34 -10.80
C TYR A 100 6.99 9.71 -9.51
N SER A 101 7.08 11.02 -9.22
CA SER A 101 7.93 11.60 -8.17
C SER A 101 7.63 11.17 -6.72
N TYR A 102 6.58 10.36 -6.50
CA TYR A 102 6.29 9.79 -5.18
C TYR A 102 6.88 8.38 -4.99
N PHE A 103 7.32 7.72 -6.07
CA PHE A 103 8.06 6.46 -6.05
C PHE A 103 9.58 6.67 -5.97
N ASN A 104 10.07 7.81 -6.47
CA ASN A 104 11.45 8.29 -6.29
C ASN A 104 11.56 9.16 -5.01
#